data_AF-A0A1F6ZK13-F1
#
_entry.id   AF-A0A1F6ZK13-F1
#
_cell.length_a   1.000
_cell.length_b   1.000
_cell.length_c   1.000
_cell.angle_alpha   90.00
_cell.angle_beta   90.00
_cell.angle_gamma   90.00
#
_symmetry.space_group_name_H-M   'P 1'
#
loop_
_entity.id
_entity.type
_entity.pdbx_description
1 polymer ?
#
loop_
_entity_poly.entity_id
_entity_poly.type
_entity_poly.pdbx_seq_one_letter_code
_entity_poly.pdbx_strand_id
1 'polypeptide(L)' 'MEVYAVYLTASSDNPAGQNLYQKSGFVEVGRIKDTFIGRGNVEVVMAKFFDDRKYPSGLWNEDK' A
#
# COMPACT_ATOMS: atom_id res chain seq x y z
N MET A 1 -4.34 23.57 -1.60
CA MET A 1 -3.76 22.34 -1.05
C MET A 1 -4.31 21.21 -1.90
N GLU A 2 -3.52 20.73 -2.85
CA GLU A 2 -3.96 19.66 -3.77
C GLU A 2 -3.59 18.30 -3.15
N VAL A 3 -4.50 17.33 -3.23
CA VAL A 3 -4.23 15.96 -2.79
C VAL A 3 -3.42 15.29 -3.88
N TYR A 4 -2.18 14.90 -3.57
CA TYR A 4 -1.26 14.31 -4.56
C TYR A 4 -1.33 12.78 -4.60
N ALA A 5 -1.63 12.15 -3.47
CA ALA A 5 -1.81 10.72 -3.38
C ALA A 5 -2.74 10.35 -2.21
N VAL A 6 -3.39 9.20 -2.33
CA VAL A 6 -4.06 8.53 -1.21
C VAL A 6 -3.34 7.21 -0.97
N TYR A 7 -2.92 6.98 0.28
CA TYR A 7 -2.30 5.75 0.73
C TYR A 7 -3.28 4.98 1.62
N LEU A 8 -3.27 3.67 1.50
CA LEU A 8 -3.99 2.75 2.38
C LEU A 8 -3.19 1.46 2.55
N THR A 9 -3.56 0.67 3.55
CA THR A 9 -3.07 -0.69 3.70
C THR A 9 -4.20 -1.69 3.58
N ALA A 10 -3.89 -2.85 3.01
CA ALA A 10 -4.76 -4.00 3.00
C ALA A 10 -3.97 -5.22 3.47
N SER A 11 -4.55 -6.01 4.37
CA SER A 11 -3.91 -7.26 4.80
C SER A 11 -3.56 -8.14 3.60
N SER A 12 -2.37 -8.75 3.62
CA SER A 12 -1.90 -9.73 2.63
C SER A 12 -2.89 -10.89 2.46
N ASP A 13 -3.61 -11.21 3.53
CA ASP A 13 -4.53 -12.35 3.61
C ASP A 13 -5.95 -11.97 3.16
N ASN A 14 -6.15 -10.73 2.71
CA ASN A 14 -7.39 -10.24 2.13
C ASN A 14 -7.24 -9.94 0.62
N PRO A 15 -7.14 -10.97 -0.24
CA PRO A 15 -6.99 -10.77 -1.68
C PRO A 15 -8.22 -10.10 -2.32
N ALA A 16 -9.41 -10.26 -1.74
CA ALA A 16 -10.62 -9.59 -2.21
C ALA A 16 -10.53 -8.06 -2.03
N GLY A 17 -10.06 -7.60 -0.87
CA GLY A 17 -9.83 -6.19 -0.59
C GLY A 17 -8.76 -5.59 -1.49
N GLN A 18 -7.62 -6.27 -1.65
CA GLN A 18 -6.54 -5.82 -2.54
C GLN A 18 -7.04 -5.66 -4.00
N ASN A 19 -7.80 -6.64 -4.51
CA ASN A 19 -8.38 -6.59 -5.85
C ASN A 19 -9.37 -5.43 -6.02
N LEU A 20 -10.17 -5.12 -5.00
CA LEU A 20 -11.08 -3.97 -5.02
C LEU A 20 -10.32 -2.65 -5.18
N TYR A 21 -9.22 -2.48 -4.44
CA TYR A 21 -8.39 -1.29 -4.52
C TYR A 21 -7.66 -1.18 -5.87
N GLN A 22 -7.11 -2.29 -6.38
CA GLN A 22 -6.51 -2.32 -7.72
C GLN A 22 -7.49 -1.88 -8.81
N LYS A 23 -8.72 -2.42 -8.78
CA LYS A 23 -9.80 -2.00 -9.70
C LYS A 23 -10.17 -0.52 -9.56
N SER A 24 -9.89 0.09 -8.41
CA SER A 24 -10.13 1.51 -8.15
C SER A 24 -8.94 2.41 -8.53
N GLY A 25 -7.89 1.84 -9.14
CA GLY A 25 -6.69 2.56 -9.60
C GLY A 25 -5.60 2.72 -8.55
N PHE A 26 -5.61 1.90 -7.48
CA PHE A 26 -4.50 1.81 -6.56
C PHE A 26 -3.44 0.83 -7.08
N VAL A 27 -2.18 1.07 -6.75
CA VAL A 27 -1.05 0.19 -7.05
C VAL A 27 -0.34 -0.22 -5.77
N GLU A 28 0.19 -1.44 -5.71
CA GLU A 28 1.06 -1.88 -4.61
C GLU A 28 2.37 -1.08 -4.65
N VAL A 29 2.74 -0.48 -3.51
CA VAL A 29 3.95 0.35 -3.37
C VAL A 29 4.89 -0.15 -2.29
N GLY A 30 4.49 -1.16 -1.51
CA GLY A 30 5.33 -1.72 -0.47
C GLY A 30 4.57 -2.67 0.45
N ARG A 31 5.28 -3.19 1.45
CA ARG A 31 4.75 -4.10 2.46
C ARG A 31 5.22 -3.67 3.85
N ILE A 32 4.41 -3.95 4.86
CA ILE A 32 4.74 -3.70 6.27
C ILE A 32 4.50 -5.01 7.02
N LYS A 33 5.53 -5.51 7.71
CA LYS A 33 5.44 -6.68 8.58
C LYS A 33 5.28 -6.27 10.04
N ASP A 34 4.83 -7.21 10.87
CA ASP A 34 4.72 -7.05 12.32
C ASP A 34 3.94 -5.79 12.71
N THR A 35 2.81 -5.59 12.03
CA THR A 35 1.96 -4.41 12.25
C THR A 35 1.23 -4.49 13.58
N PHE A 36 0.67 -3.35 14.02
CA PHE A 36 -0.12 -3.25 15.25
C PHE A 36 -1.34 -4.19 15.30
N ILE A 37 -1.76 -4.73 14.15
CA ILE A 37 -2.87 -5.69 14.05
C ILE A 37 -2.46 -7.06 14.62
N GLY A 38 -1.17 -7.41 14.56
CA GLY A 38 -0.66 -8.66 15.12
C GLY A 38 0.75 -9.00 14.63
N ARG A 39 1.54 -9.65 15.48
CA ARG A 39 2.84 -10.24 15.08
C ARG A 39 2.61 -11.25 13.94
N GLY A 40 3.44 -11.16 12.90
CA GLY A 40 3.32 -12.00 11.71
C GLY A 40 2.30 -11.51 10.66
N ASN A 41 1.49 -10.49 10.95
CA ASN A 41 0.63 -9.90 9.92
C ASN A 41 1.48 -9.09 8.92
N VAL A 42 1.17 -9.28 7.64
CA VAL A 42 1.74 -8.51 6.55
C VAL A 42 0.65 -7.62 5.97
N GLU A 43 0.89 -6.32 5.96
CA GLU A 43 0.03 -5.33 5.33
C GLU A 43 0.65 -4.92 3.99
N VAL A 44 -0.14 -4.97 2.93
CA VAL A 44 0.23 -4.48 1.60
C VAL A 44 -0.12 -2.99 1.54
N VAL A 45 0.88 -2.16 1.32
CA VAL A 45 0.69 -0.71 1.14
C VAL A 45 0.30 -0.45 -0.29
N MET A 46 -0.81 0.26 -0.48
CA MET A 46 -1.35 0.61 -1.78
C MET A 46 -1.51 2.12 -1.89
N ALA A 47 -1.22 2.67 -3.07
CA ALA A 47 -1.32 4.09 -3.33
C ALA A 47 -2.10 4.37 -4.62
N LYS A 48 -2.91 5.44 -4.60
CA LYS A 48 -3.49 6.04 -5.80
C LYS A 48 -2.93 7.45 -5.95
N PHE A 49 -2.25 7.67 -7.06
CA PHE A 49 -1.60 8.93 -7.40
C PHE A 49 -2.53 9.78 -8.28
N PHE A 50 -2.55 11.08 -8.04
CA PHE A 50 -3.34 12.05 -8.81
C PHE A 50 -2.46 12.93 -9.71
N ASP A 51 -1.14 12.68 -9.71
CA ASP A 51 -0.16 13.34 -10.57
C ASP A 51 1.01 12.39 -10.94
N ASP A 52 1.86 12.84 -11.86
CA ASP A 52 2.95 12.06 -12.47
C ASP A 52 4.28 12.17 -11.71
N ARG A 53 4.29 12.64 -10.45
CA ARG A 53 5.55 12.74 -9.70
C ARG A 53 6.15 11.35 -9.47
N LYS A 54 7.48 11.22 -9.61
CA LYS A 54 8.19 10.00 -9.23
C LYS A 54 8.20 9.88 -7.70
N TYR A 55 7.57 8.85 -7.17
CA TYR A 55 7.55 8.58 -5.73
C TYR A 55 8.71 7.66 -5.33
N PRO A 56 9.34 7.88 -4.16
CA PRO A 56 10.44 7.04 -3.73
C PRO A 56 9.94 5.61 -3.49
N SER A 57 10.43 4.66 -4.28
CA SER A 57 10.33 3.23 -3.97
C SER A 57 11.17 2.95 -2.71
N GLY A 58 10.69 2.04 -1.84
CA GLY A 58 11.45 1.63 -0.65
C GLY A 58 11.27 2.48 0.61
N LEU A 59 10.22 3.31 0.70
CA LEU A 59 9.83 3.98 1.96
C LEU A 59 9.20 3.02 2.98
N TRP A 60 8.74 1.86 2.52
CA TRP A 60 8.09 0.84 3.32
C TRP A 60 9.09 -0.29 3.52
N ASN A 61 9.05 -0.96 4.67
CA ASN A 61 10.00 -2.02 5.03
C ASN A 61 10.09 -3.07 3.90
N GLU A 62 11.07 -2.89 3.02
CA GLU A 62 11.49 -3.89 2.08
C GLU A 62 12.29 -4.91 2.87
N ASP A 63 11.85 -6.16 2.82
CA ASP A 63 12.65 -7.29 3.29
C ASP A 63 14.04 -7.19 2.68
N LYS A 64 15.04 -6.83 3.50
CA LYS A 64 16.41 -7.27 3.25
C LYS A 64 16.59 -8.63 3.89
#